data_AF-E9H2Z4-F1
#
_entry.id   AF-E9H2Z4-F1
#
_cell.length_a   1.000
_cell.length_b   1.000
_cell.length_c   1.000
_cell.angle_alpha   90.00
_cell.angle_beta   90.00
_cell.angle_gamma   90.00
#
_symmetry.space_group_name_H-M   'P 1'
#
loop_
_entity.id
_entity.type
_entity.pdbx_description
1 polymer ?
#
loop_
_entity_poly.entity_id
_entity_poly.type
_entity_poly.pdbx_seq_one_letter_code
_entity_poly.pdbx_strand_id
1 'polypeptide(L)'
;MTKTYFTIAVIIFLASNITGIFSKGPPVITTSLQPRFTGKLGEVIRFICPIRGDPEPIFEWYRNGERVMDYWDRYRLISKGYSLNIQRLECEDQGTYICKAVNGFGVHEISFQLDLLDESMQEACKSNSDEVFSSSKPIILHKSKKSKHMLKPASYDVMLKCIAVAEPIPKFHWFKDGVEIIPEKGNAEPKYSVRSIVLSEEDLTEVNEKEGMRSTLHIRHARGSDTANYTCRAENEHGWDELTHILEVVERQVPRRPELHPDFPPFHTWVEAGQAGSLSCKVESEFPPEIHWLKRLTPSPGSSKIIQPPTPDEAEVENIHSQFIVNRTITIGNIKYQILPSALPKLIDGYYSSILLLSKKSQEVDSGIYVCLALNNAGFNYRQVYFNVTNNYPHPTTDENYPGRNPSEGWSDKNHATTTAVVVVVVVCGLFAMVVSCFVWKRRKNHLKDKSLSASAPSFCPSVPEAIIIQQPTPVTPTLPDYSVFR
;
A
#
# COMPACT_ATOMS: atom_id res chain seq x y z
N MET A 1 -16.19 -49.74 -41.58
CA MET A 1 -15.19 -48.66 -41.80
C MET A 1 -15.33 -47.50 -40.82
N THR A 2 -16.51 -47.17 -40.30
CA THR A 2 -16.74 -46.02 -39.39
C THR A 2 -16.16 -46.14 -37.97
N LYS A 3 -15.95 -47.36 -37.42
CA LYS A 3 -15.34 -47.54 -36.09
C LYS A 3 -13.82 -47.27 -36.05
N THR A 4 -13.13 -47.41 -37.17
CA THR A 4 -11.67 -47.21 -37.27
C THR A 4 -11.30 -45.72 -37.38
N TYR A 5 -12.16 -44.91 -38.01
CA TYR A 5 -11.97 -43.45 -38.08
C TYR A 5 -12.23 -42.75 -36.75
N PHE A 6 -13.11 -43.31 -35.90
CA PHE A 6 -13.41 -42.73 -34.59
C PHE A 6 -12.26 -42.96 -33.58
N THR A 7 -11.62 -44.13 -33.61
CA THR A 7 -10.42 -44.39 -32.79
C THR A 7 -9.20 -43.60 -33.26
N ILE A 8 -9.02 -43.40 -34.58
CA ILE A 8 -7.93 -42.58 -35.12
C ILE A 8 -8.17 -41.09 -34.81
N ALA A 9 -9.42 -40.60 -34.87
CA ALA A 9 -9.75 -39.22 -34.51
C ALA A 9 -9.56 -38.93 -33.02
N VAL A 10 -9.86 -39.88 -32.12
CA VAL A 10 -9.61 -39.76 -30.68
C VAL A 10 -8.11 -39.80 -30.37
N ILE A 11 -7.32 -40.62 -31.06
CA ILE A 11 -5.85 -40.64 -30.91
C ILE A 11 -5.22 -39.33 -31.43
N ILE A 12 -5.73 -38.74 -32.52
CA ILE A 12 -5.26 -37.45 -33.04
C ILE A 12 -5.72 -36.27 -32.15
N PHE A 13 -6.89 -36.34 -31.51
CA PHE A 13 -7.33 -35.36 -30.51
C PHE A 13 -6.56 -35.46 -29.18
N LEU A 14 -6.12 -36.67 -28.80
CA LEU A 14 -5.22 -36.87 -27.65
C LEU A 14 -3.76 -36.50 -28.00
N ALA A 15 -3.34 -36.63 -29.26
CA ALA A 15 -2.00 -36.24 -29.73
C ALA A 15 -1.85 -34.73 -30.02
N SER A 16 -2.96 -33.97 -30.11
CA SER A 16 -2.95 -32.51 -30.28
C SER A 16 -3.05 -31.73 -28.95
N ASN A 17 -3.14 -32.43 -27.82
CA ASN A 17 -2.95 -31.87 -26.47
C ASN A 17 -1.71 -32.43 -25.77
N ILE A 18 -0.67 -32.77 -26.54
CA ILE A 18 0.69 -32.88 -25.99
C ILE A 18 1.27 -31.47 -26.00
N THR A 19 0.75 -30.59 -25.13
CA THR A 19 1.60 -29.52 -24.61
C THR A 19 2.75 -30.25 -23.94
N GLY A 20 3.95 -30.14 -24.52
CA GLY A 20 5.14 -30.82 -24.03
C GLY A 20 5.21 -30.72 -22.52
N ILE A 21 5.12 -31.87 -21.86
CA ILE A 21 5.46 -32.00 -20.45
C ILE A 21 6.95 -31.69 -20.41
N PHE A 22 7.30 -30.43 -20.15
CA PHE A 22 8.67 -30.11 -19.77
C PHE A 22 8.91 -30.90 -18.49
N SER A 23 9.79 -31.90 -18.54
CA SER A 23 10.30 -32.54 -17.33
C SER A 23 10.79 -31.40 -16.42
N LYS A 24 10.28 -31.32 -15.18
CA LYS A 24 10.71 -30.29 -14.23
C LYS A 24 12.23 -30.21 -14.22
N GLY A 25 12.78 -29.04 -14.50
CA GLY A 25 14.19 -28.91 -14.78
C GLY A 25 14.62 -27.46 -15.05
N PRO A 26 15.93 -27.21 -15.19
CA PRO A 26 16.44 -25.86 -15.43
C PRO A 26 15.90 -25.28 -16.75
N PRO A 27 15.89 -23.94 -16.91
CA PRO A 27 15.41 -23.31 -18.13
C PRO A 27 16.25 -23.70 -19.35
N VAL A 28 15.61 -23.89 -20.51
CA VAL A 28 16.24 -24.32 -21.78
C VAL A 28 15.90 -23.40 -22.94
N ILE A 29 16.83 -23.27 -23.89
CA ILE A 29 16.63 -22.51 -25.14
C ILE A 29 15.68 -23.28 -26.06
N THR A 30 14.66 -22.61 -26.60
CA THR A 30 13.59 -23.26 -27.37
C THR A 30 13.56 -22.96 -28.86
N THR A 31 14.30 -21.96 -29.34
CA THR A 31 14.32 -21.58 -30.77
C THR A 31 15.72 -21.17 -31.22
N SER A 32 15.92 -21.13 -32.54
CA SER A 32 17.13 -20.58 -33.16
C SER A 32 17.37 -19.14 -32.68
N LEU A 33 18.61 -18.86 -32.27
CA LEU A 33 19.02 -17.59 -31.69
C LEU A 33 19.35 -16.58 -32.79
N GLN A 34 18.82 -15.36 -32.69
CA GLN A 34 19.38 -14.20 -33.37
C GLN A 34 20.21 -13.41 -32.35
N PRO A 35 21.53 -13.67 -32.23
CA PRO A 35 22.35 -13.00 -31.21
C PRO A 35 22.80 -11.61 -31.63
N ARG A 36 22.49 -11.16 -32.86
CA ARG A 36 22.90 -9.86 -33.40
C ARG A 36 21.71 -9.11 -33.97
N PHE A 37 21.55 -7.87 -33.56
CA PHE A 37 20.52 -6.94 -33.99
C PHE A 37 21.17 -5.68 -34.55
N THR A 38 20.56 -5.12 -35.58
CA THR A 38 20.95 -3.82 -36.15
C THR A 38 19.75 -2.88 -36.16
N GLY A 39 19.99 -1.59 -35.85
CA GLY A 39 18.94 -0.58 -35.78
C GLY A 39 19.38 0.81 -36.23
N LYS A 40 18.44 1.65 -36.64
CA LYS A 40 18.70 3.08 -36.91
C LYS A 40 18.37 3.94 -35.69
N LEU A 41 19.05 5.08 -35.56
CA LEU A 41 18.75 6.05 -34.50
C LEU A 41 17.26 6.44 -34.53
N GLY A 42 16.65 6.50 -33.35
CA GLY A 42 15.23 6.80 -33.19
C GLY A 42 14.27 5.62 -33.38
N GLU A 43 14.73 4.46 -33.86
CA GLU A 43 13.89 3.27 -34.00
C GLU A 43 13.62 2.56 -32.67
N VAL A 44 12.65 1.64 -32.67
CA VAL A 44 12.37 0.75 -31.54
C VAL A 44 13.02 -0.60 -31.79
N ILE A 45 13.87 -1.04 -30.87
CA ILE A 45 14.51 -2.37 -30.91
C ILE A 45 13.80 -3.29 -29.94
N ARG A 46 13.55 -4.54 -30.34
CA ARG A 46 12.92 -5.55 -29.50
C ARG A 46 13.76 -6.81 -29.45
N PHE A 47 14.28 -7.12 -28.27
CA PHE A 47 14.86 -8.41 -27.98
C PHE A 47 13.81 -9.36 -27.43
N ILE A 48 13.90 -10.62 -27.85
CA ILE A 48 13.02 -11.70 -27.38
C ILE A 48 13.94 -12.76 -26.79
N CYS A 49 13.71 -13.15 -25.54
CA CYS A 49 14.52 -14.16 -24.88
C CYS A 49 13.94 -15.56 -25.12
N PRO A 50 14.57 -16.41 -25.94
CA PRO A 50 13.97 -17.68 -26.37
C PRO A 50 14.08 -18.81 -25.33
N ILE A 51 14.09 -18.49 -24.04
CA ILE A 51 14.22 -19.47 -22.95
C ILE A 51 12.82 -19.86 -22.44
N ARG A 52 12.61 -21.14 -22.13
CA ARG A 52 11.42 -21.63 -21.42
C ARG A 52 11.83 -22.68 -20.38
N GLY A 53 10.95 -22.95 -19.42
CA GLY A 53 11.18 -23.98 -18.40
C GLY A 53 9.89 -24.29 -17.63
N ASP A 54 9.87 -25.43 -16.96
CA ASP A 54 8.84 -25.81 -15.99
C ASP A 54 9.53 -26.12 -14.66
N PRO A 55 9.30 -25.35 -13.57
CA PRO A 55 8.40 -24.19 -13.45
C PRO A 55 8.79 -22.99 -14.35
N GLU A 56 7.80 -22.16 -14.72
CA GLU A 56 7.96 -20.95 -15.56
C GLU A 56 9.09 -20.07 -14.99
N PRO A 57 10.15 -19.77 -15.77
CA PRO A 57 11.28 -19.01 -15.27
C PRO A 57 10.95 -17.52 -15.13
N ILE A 58 11.61 -16.89 -14.17
CA ILE A 58 11.65 -15.44 -14.01
C ILE A 58 12.76 -14.89 -14.90
N PHE A 59 12.46 -13.83 -15.67
CA PHE A 59 13.38 -13.21 -16.60
C PHE A 59 13.98 -11.92 -16.05
N GLU A 60 15.27 -11.74 -16.30
CA GLU A 60 16.03 -10.54 -16.00
C GLU A 60 16.85 -10.16 -17.22
N TRP A 61 16.96 -8.87 -17.52
CA TRP A 61 17.81 -8.36 -18.58
C TRP A 61 18.96 -7.57 -17.98
N TYR A 62 20.12 -7.63 -18.59
CA TYR A 62 21.31 -6.90 -18.17
C TYR A 62 21.93 -6.19 -19.36
N ARG A 63 22.50 -5.01 -19.11
CA ARG A 63 23.32 -4.24 -20.06
C ARG A 63 24.52 -3.72 -19.29
N ASN A 64 25.73 -3.93 -19.81
CA ASN A 64 26.99 -3.50 -19.15
C ASN A 64 27.11 -3.97 -17.68
N GLY A 65 26.55 -5.15 -17.36
CA GLY A 65 26.55 -5.70 -16.00
C GLY A 65 25.47 -5.15 -15.07
N GLU A 66 24.73 -4.09 -15.43
CA GLU A 66 23.59 -3.59 -14.65
C GLU A 66 22.29 -4.25 -15.10
N ARG A 67 21.43 -4.62 -14.15
CA ARG A 67 20.10 -5.14 -14.45
C ARG A 67 19.22 -4.03 -15.03
N VAL A 68 18.62 -4.28 -16.18
CA VAL A 68 17.60 -3.43 -16.79
C VAL A 68 16.34 -3.50 -15.93
N MET A 69 15.88 -2.35 -15.49
CA MET A 69 14.72 -2.19 -14.61
C MET A 69 13.65 -1.34 -15.27
N ASP A 70 12.39 -1.49 -14.86
CA ASP A 70 11.25 -0.76 -15.44
C ASP A 70 11.37 0.79 -15.34
N TYR A 71 12.28 1.30 -14.51
CA TYR A 71 12.57 2.73 -14.39
C TYR A 71 13.52 3.28 -15.46
N TRP A 72 14.12 2.44 -16.30
CA TRP A 72 14.88 2.87 -17.47
C TRP A 72 13.88 3.35 -18.54
N ASP A 73 13.69 4.66 -18.69
CA ASP A 73 12.51 5.24 -19.36
C ASP A 73 12.31 4.78 -20.82
N ARG A 74 13.42 4.53 -21.53
CA ARG A 74 13.44 4.00 -22.91
C ARG A 74 13.32 2.48 -22.99
N TYR A 75 13.53 1.75 -21.89
CA TYR A 75 13.56 0.29 -21.84
C TYR A 75 12.26 -0.24 -21.23
N ARG A 76 11.57 -1.14 -21.95
CA ARG A 76 10.31 -1.72 -21.52
C ARG A 76 10.40 -3.23 -21.48
N LEU A 77 10.24 -3.80 -20.28
CA LEU A 77 10.08 -5.24 -20.09
C LEU A 77 8.63 -5.62 -20.41
N ILE A 78 8.46 -6.57 -21.33
CA ILE A 78 7.15 -7.02 -21.82
C ILE A 78 6.99 -8.51 -21.53
N SER A 79 5.74 -8.95 -21.33
CA SER A 79 5.39 -10.35 -21.11
C SER A 79 6.16 -10.96 -19.93
N LYS A 80 6.07 -10.34 -18.75
CA LYS A 80 6.79 -10.72 -17.52
C LYS A 80 8.32 -10.77 -17.68
N GLY A 81 8.88 -9.92 -18.54
CA GLY A 81 10.33 -9.84 -18.79
C GLY A 81 10.84 -10.72 -19.94
N TYR A 82 9.96 -11.46 -20.62
CA TYR A 82 10.31 -12.30 -21.76
C TYR A 82 10.87 -11.50 -22.96
N SER A 83 10.46 -10.23 -23.10
CA SER A 83 10.97 -9.34 -24.15
C SER A 83 11.45 -8.02 -23.55
N LEU A 84 12.51 -7.47 -24.13
CA LEU A 84 13.01 -6.14 -23.83
C LEU A 84 12.84 -5.25 -25.06
N ASN A 85 12.11 -4.15 -24.93
CA ASN A 85 11.98 -3.13 -25.96
C ASN A 85 12.80 -1.89 -25.59
N ILE A 86 13.65 -1.41 -26.49
CA ILE A 86 14.35 -0.13 -26.40
C ILE A 86 13.63 0.86 -27.32
N GLN A 87 13.08 1.92 -26.74
CA GLN A 87 12.41 3.00 -27.46
C GLN A 87 13.42 4.07 -27.85
N ARG A 88 13.33 4.56 -29.09
CA ARG A 88 14.19 5.64 -29.60
C ARG A 88 15.67 5.31 -29.41
N LEU A 89 16.19 4.46 -30.28
CA LEU A 89 17.57 4.01 -30.25
C LEU A 89 18.56 5.19 -30.30
N GLU A 90 19.55 5.18 -29.41
CA GLU A 90 20.60 6.19 -29.28
C GLU A 90 22.00 5.54 -29.43
N CYS A 91 23.03 6.35 -29.71
CA CYS A 91 24.41 5.87 -29.87
C CYS A 91 24.89 5.00 -28.70
N GLU A 92 24.57 5.42 -27.48
CA GLU A 92 25.01 4.74 -26.26
C GLU A 92 24.43 3.33 -26.17
N ASP A 93 23.24 3.07 -26.73
CA ASP A 93 22.53 1.79 -26.59
C ASP A 93 23.23 0.62 -27.29
N GLN A 94 24.22 0.89 -28.13
CA GLN A 94 25.06 -0.14 -28.72
C GLN A 94 25.72 -1.01 -27.64
N GLY A 95 25.99 -2.26 -27.99
CA GLY A 95 26.71 -3.19 -27.13
C GLY A 95 25.87 -4.41 -26.74
N THR A 96 26.28 -5.03 -25.64
CA THR A 96 25.83 -6.37 -25.28
C THR A 96 24.73 -6.35 -24.22
N TYR A 97 23.65 -7.08 -24.51
CA TYR A 97 22.51 -7.30 -23.65
C TYR A 97 22.42 -8.78 -23.27
N ILE A 98 22.23 -9.08 -21.98
CA ILE A 98 22.11 -10.45 -21.49
C ILE A 98 20.69 -10.67 -21.00
N CYS A 99 20.00 -11.65 -21.55
CA CYS A 99 18.80 -12.19 -20.93
C CYS A 99 19.16 -13.37 -20.02
N LYS A 100 18.73 -13.29 -18.77
CA LYS A 100 18.89 -14.33 -17.76
C LYS A 100 17.52 -14.87 -17.36
N ALA A 101 17.35 -16.18 -17.42
CA ALA A 101 16.13 -16.87 -17.01
C ALA A 101 16.45 -17.81 -15.84
N VAL A 102 15.68 -17.71 -14.76
CA VAL A 102 15.91 -18.47 -13.52
C VAL A 102 14.65 -19.21 -13.12
N ASN A 103 14.77 -20.48 -12.75
CA ASN A 103 13.73 -21.20 -12.02
C ASN A 103 14.34 -21.96 -10.83
N GLY A 104 13.51 -22.69 -10.07
CA GLY A 104 13.94 -23.43 -8.89
C GLY A 104 14.95 -24.56 -9.14
N PHE A 105 15.26 -24.88 -10.40
CA PHE A 105 16.18 -25.95 -10.79
C PHE A 105 17.47 -25.44 -11.43
N GLY A 106 17.56 -24.15 -11.76
CA GLY A 106 18.77 -23.56 -12.31
C GLY A 106 18.55 -22.26 -13.07
N VAL A 107 19.58 -21.89 -13.84
CA VAL A 107 19.68 -20.62 -14.56
C VAL A 107 20.23 -20.83 -15.96
N HIS A 108 19.77 -20.02 -16.89
CA HIS A 108 20.31 -19.97 -18.25
C HIS A 108 20.42 -18.52 -18.73
N GLU A 109 21.48 -18.21 -19.47
CA GLU A 109 21.77 -16.86 -19.95
C GLU A 109 22.02 -16.85 -21.46
N ILE A 110 21.57 -15.80 -22.13
CA ILE A 110 21.76 -15.58 -23.57
C ILE A 110 22.22 -14.15 -23.79
N SER A 111 23.24 -13.99 -24.62
CA SER A 111 23.78 -12.68 -25.01
C SER A 111 23.26 -12.25 -26.39
N PHE A 112 22.91 -10.97 -26.49
CA PHE A 112 22.49 -10.25 -27.68
C PHE A 112 23.41 -9.06 -27.90
N GLN A 113 23.84 -8.85 -29.13
CA GLN A 113 24.65 -7.72 -29.55
C GLN A 113 23.79 -6.76 -30.37
N LEU A 114 23.85 -5.48 -30.06
CA LEU A 114 23.17 -4.41 -30.80
C LEU A 114 24.18 -3.47 -31.44
N ASP A 115 24.10 -3.35 -32.77
CA ASP A 115 24.92 -2.45 -33.56
C ASP A 115 24.02 -1.44 -34.30
N LEU A 116 24.54 -0.25 -34.64
CA LEU A 116 23.81 0.67 -35.54
C LEU A 116 23.94 0.20 -36.98
N LEU A 117 22.85 0.34 -37.74
CA LEU A 117 22.71 -0.19 -39.10
C LEU A 117 23.65 0.46 -40.13
N ASP A 118 24.13 1.68 -39.89
CA ASP A 118 24.88 2.48 -40.86
C ASP A 118 26.25 2.92 -40.29
N GLU A 119 27.32 2.72 -41.06
CA GLU A 119 28.69 3.12 -40.71
C GLU A 119 28.80 4.64 -40.49
N SER A 120 28.07 5.44 -41.27
CA SER A 120 28.03 6.90 -41.10
C SER A 120 27.39 7.33 -39.77
N MET A 121 26.48 6.51 -39.23
CA MET A 121 25.90 6.71 -37.90
C MET A 121 26.85 6.23 -36.80
N GLN A 122 27.70 5.24 -37.09
CA GLN A 122 28.79 4.87 -36.18
C GLN A 122 29.86 5.98 -36.13
N GLU A 123 30.17 6.65 -37.25
CA GLU A 123 31.04 7.84 -37.26
C GLU A 123 30.43 9.02 -36.51
N ALA A 124 29.12 9.28 -36.63
CA ALA A 124 28.45 10.32 -35.84
C ALA A 124 28.52 10.05 -34.33
N CYS A 125 28.56 8.79 -33.92
CA CYS A 125 28.80 8.40 -32.53
C CYS A 125 30.29 8.43 -32.13
N LYS A 126 31.23 8.45 -33.09
CA LYS A 126 32.68 8.57 -32.88
C LYS A 126 33.18 10.01 -32.94
N SER A 127 32.51 10.93 -33.65
CA SER A 127 32.99 12.31 -33.86
C SER A 127 32.77 13.27 -32.66
N ASN A 128 32.85 12.74 -31.44
CA ASN A 128 32.91 13.54 -30.21
C ASN A 128 34.02 13.06 -29.26
N SER A 129 34.97 12.21 -29.73
CA SER A 129 36.05 11.71 -28.88
C SER A 129 37.36 12.49 -28.95
N ASP A 130 37.64 13.33 -29.95
CA ASP A 130 39.04 13.77 -30.16
C ASP A 130 39.30 15.27 -30.46
N GLU A 131 38.30 16.14 -30.50
CA GLU A 131 38.57 17.59 -30.48
C GLU A 131 37.59 18.35 -29.58
N VAL A 132 38.16 19.17 -28.69
CA VAL A 132 37.56 20.02 -27.65
C VAL A 132 37.32 19.32 -26.30
N PHE A 133 38.17 19.63 -25.31
CA PHE A 133 37.78 20.23 -24.00
C PHE A 133 38.88 19.99 -22.93
N SER A 134 39.92 20.82 -22.96
CA SER A 134 40.83 21.03 -21.82
C SER A 134 40.37 22.26 -20.98
N SER A 135 39.07 22.59 -21.01
CA SER A 135 38.49 23.75 -20.30
C SER A 135 36.95 23.72 -20.35
N SER A 136 36.32 22.75 -19.70
CA SER A 136 34.85 22.65 -19.64
C SER A 136 34.33 22.78 -18.21
N LYS A 137 33.10 23.29 -18.08
CA LYS A 137 32.37 23.25 -16.81
C LYS A 137 32.23 21.79 -16.33
N PRO A 138 32.05 21.54 -15.03
CA PRO A 138 31.90 20.19 -14.52
C PRO A 138 30.67 19.51 -15.10
N ILE A 139 30.75 18.20 -15.31
CA ILE A 139 29.62 17.39 -15.79
C ILE A 139 29.23 16.47 -14.64
N ILE A 140 28.01 16.64 -14.10
CA ILE A 140 27.49 15.71 -13.10
C ILE A 140 27.02 14.43 -13.78
N LEU A 141 27.63 13.33 -13.40
CA LEU A 141 27.25 12.01 -13.85
C LEU A 141 25.87 11.63 -13.28
N HIS A 142 25.14 10.83 -14.04
CA HIS A 142 23.83 10.30 -13.65
C HIS A 142 22.72 11.35 -13.45
N LYS A 143 22.91 12.61 -13.90
CA LYS A 143 21.88 13.66 -13.85
C LYS A 143 20.59 13.32 -14.61
N SER A 144 20.68 12.49 -15.66
CA SER A 144 19.54 11.99 -16.45
C SER A 144 18.70 10.93 -15.73
N LYS A 145 19.22 10.31 -14.67
CA LYS A 145 18.43 9.48 -13.75
C LYS A 145 17.55 10.47 -12.95
N LYS A 146 16.24 10.55 -13.26
CA LYS A 146 15.29 11.45 -12.57
C LYS A 146 15.62 11.56 -11.08
N SER A 147 15.84 12.78 -10.59
CA SER A 147 16.06 13.11 -9.17
C SER A 147 15.31 12.15 -8.26
N LYS A 148 16.05 11.22 -7.64
CA LYS A 148 15.46 10.10 -6.91
C LYS A 148 14.67 10.66 -5.74
N HIS A 149 13.35 10.46 -5.76
CA HIS A 149 12.53 10.60 -4.57
C HIS A 149 12.95 9.51 -3.58
N MET A 150 13.57 9.91 -2.47
CA MET A 150 14.14 9.04 -1.46
C MET A 150 13.24 9.06 -0.24
N LEU A 151 12.47 7.99 -0.05
CA LEU A 151 11.71 7.78 1.17
C LEU A 151 12.63 7.15 2.24
N LYS A 152 12.79 7.82 3.38
CA LYS A 152 13.61 7.34 4.48
C LYS A 152 12.85 7.40 5.81
N PRO A 153 12.94 6.37 6.67
CA PRO A 153 12.39 6.45 8.02
C PRO A 153 13.16 7.48 8.86
N ALA A 154 12.46 8.15 9.78
CA ALA A 154 13.08 9.00 10.79
C ALA A 154 14.08 8.22 11.67
N SER A 155 15.02 8.95 12.29
CA SER A 155 16.19 8.48 13.05
C SER A 155 17.28 7.75 12.27
N TYR A 156 17.11 7.54 10.96
CA TYR A 156 18.15 6.95 10.12
C TYR A 156 19.13 8.01 9.61
N ASP A 157 20.36 7.57 9.38
CA ASP A 157 21.36 8.36 8.68
C ASP A 157 21.14 8.27 7.16
N VAL A 158 21.16 9.43 6.51
CA VAL A 158 20.94 9.56 5.07
C VAL A 158 22.22 10.02 4.40
N MET A 159 22.61 9.34 3.32
CA MET A 159 23.75 9.73 2.49
C MET A 159 23.26 10.06 1.08
N LEU A 160 23.42 11.30 0.67
CA LEU A 160 23.17 11.78 -0.69
C LEU A 160 24.50 11.87 -1.42
N LYS A 161 24.56 11.39 -2.67
CA LYS A 161 25.80 11.22 -3.42
C LYS A 161 25.72 11.94 -4.76
N CYS A 162 26.80 12.63 -5.09
CA CYS A 162 26.96 13.38 -6.33
C CYS A 162 28.34 13.08 -6.91
N ILE A 163 28.42 12.76 -8.20
CA ILE A 163 29.68 12.47 -8.88
C ILE A 163 29.77 13.42 -10.07
N ALA A 164 30.89 14.11 -10.20
CA ALA A 164 31.16 14.98 -11.34
C ALA A 164 32.54 14.65 -11.93
N VAL A 165 32.66 14.81 -13.24
CA VAL A 165 33.93 14.76 -13.96
C VAL A 165 34.23 16.14 -14.51
N ALA A 166 35.46 16.62 -14.30
CA ALA A 166 35.89 17.91 -14.82
C ALA A 166 37.42 18.02 -14.77
N GLU A 167 37.97 18.75 -15.74
CA GLU A 167 39.35 19.23 -15.72
C GLU A 167 39.29 20.77 -15.83
N PRO A 168 39.68 21.54 -14.80
CA PRO A 168 40.19 21.11 -13.48
C PRO A 168 39.08 20.55 -12.54
N ILE A 169 39.50 19.73 -11.55
CA ILE A 169 38.62 19.08 -10.55
C ILE A 169 37.66 20.10 -9.90
N PRO A 170 36.36 19.80 -9.77
CA PRO A 170 35.39 20.74 -9.25
C PRO A 170 35.37 20.79 -7.71
N LYS A 171 35.00 21.95 -7.15
CA LYS A 171 34.54 22.07 -5.76
C LYS A 171 33.04 21.75 -5.69
N PHE A 172 32.60 21.21 -4.55
CA PHE A 172 31.20 20.85 -4.34
C PHE A 172 30.54 21.73 -3.27
N HIS A 173 29.33 22.16 -3.58
CA HIS A 173 28.40 22.87 -2.71
C HIS A 173 27.11 22.07 -2.57
N TRP A 174 26.52 22.06 -1.36
CA TRP A 174 25.25 21.39 -1.09
C TRP A 174 24.22 22.39 -0.62
N PHE A 175 23.00 22.29 -1.11
CA PHE A 175 21.89 23.18 -0.78
C PHE A 175 20.71 22.38 -0.24
N LYS A 176 20.00 22.90 0.76
CA LYS A 176 18.69 22.41 1.24
C LYS A 176 17.65 23.46 0.89
N ASP A 177 16.71 23.12 0.02
CA ASP A 177 15.68 24.04 -0.50
C ASP A 177 16.25 25.38 -1.00
N GLY A 178 17.40 25.31 -1.67
CA GLY A 178 18.12 26.46 -2.22
C GLY A 178 19.02 27.21 -1.23
N VAL A 179 19.02 26.86 0.06
CA VAL A 179 19.92 27.45 1.07
C VAL A 179 21.19 26.61 1.19
N GLU A 180 22.36 27.22 1.05
CA GLU A 180 23.64 26.51 1.14
C GLU A 180 23.86 25.91 2.54
N ILE A 181 24.21 24.63 2.59
CA ILE A 181 24.56 23.92 3.80
C ILE A 181 26.02 24.19 4.09
N ILE A 182 26.28 24.97 5.14
CA ILE A 182 27.61 25.24 5.64
C ILE A 182 27.93 24.23 6.74
N PRO A 183 28.89 23.29 6.54
CA PRO A 183 29.24 22.31 7.57
C PRO A 183 29.76 23.01 8.83
N GLU A 184 29.21 22.66 9.99
CA GLU A 184 29.64 23.21 11.27
C GLU A 184 31.09 22.81 11.57
N LYS A 185 31.91 23.79 11.97
CA LYS A 185 33.29 23.56 12.43
C LYS A 185 33.29 23.45 13.96
N GLY A 186 33.46 22.23 14.50
CA GLY A 186 33.51 21.99 15.94
C GLY A 186 33.81 20.54 16.31
N ASN A 187 34.03 20.29 17.61
CA ASN A 187 34.31 18.94 18.15
C ASN A 187 33.04 18.06 18.31
N ALA A 188 31.85 18.63 18.11
CA ALA A 188 30.59 17.89 18.13
C ALA A 188 30.30 17.30 16.75
N GLU A 189 29.65 16.13 16.71
CA GLU A 189 29.25 15.52 15.45
C GLU A 189 28.17 16.37 14.76
N PRO A 190 28.46 16.99 13.60
CA PRO A 190 27.54 17.94 12.99
C PRO A 190 26.34 17.20 12.37
N LYS A 191 25.17 17.86 12.38
CA LYS A 191 23.94 17.33 11.75
C LYS A 191 24.13 17.00 10.27
N TYR A 192 24.82 17.90 9.57
CA TYR A 192 25.19 17.76 8.17
C TYR A 192 26.71 17.70 8.06
N SER A 193 27.23 16.64 7.45
CA SER A 193 28.66 16.52 7.12
C SER A 193 28.85 16.22 5.64
N VAL A 194 29.76 16.95 4.98
CA VAL A 194 30.07 16.78 3.57
C VAL A 194 31.46 16.16 3.45
N ARG A 195 31.59 15.11 2.62
CA ARG A 195 32.87 14.47 2.30
C ARG A 195 33.02 14.38 0.79
N SER A 196 34.10 14.97 0.26
CA SER A 196 34.45 14.91 -1.16
C SER A 196 35.74 14.13 -1.35
N ILE A 197 35.76 13.21 -2.33
CA ILE A 197 36.87 12.29 -2.60
C ILE A 197 37.11 12.28 -4.12
N VAL A 198 38.36 12.45 -4.53
CA VAL A 198 38.80 12.24 -5.92
C VAL A 198 38.78 10.74 -6.21
N LEU A 199 38.15 10.35 -7.31
CA LEU A 199 38.04 8.96 -7.74
C LEU A 199 39.30 8.57 -8.52
N SER A 200 39.84 7.38 -8.26
CA SER A 200 40.95 6.83 -9.04
C SER A 200 40.47 6.37 -10.42
N GLU A 201 41.41 6.21 -11.36
CA GLU A 201 41.13 5.67 -12.70
C GLU A 201 40.48 4.27 -12.65
N GLU A 202 40.80 3.46 -11.63
CA GLU A 202 40.20 2.13 -11.39
C GLU A 202 38.72 2.19 -10.94
N ASP A 203 38.29 3.30 -10.33
CA ASP A 203 36.91 3.53 -9.86
C ASP A 203 36.01 4.14 -10.97
N LEU A 204 36.59 4.51 -12.12
CA LEU A 204 35.94 5.21 -13.24
C LEU A 204 35.77 4.31 -14.48
N THR A 205 35.08 3.18 -14.33
CA THR A 205 34.86 2.23 -15.45
C THR A 205 33.89 2.71 -16.54
N GLU A 206 33.44 3.97 -16.51
CA GLU A 206 32.45 4.55 -17.44
C GLU A 206 32.91 5.87 -18.09
N VAL A 207 34.12 6.36 -17.83
CA VAL A 207 34.57 7.66 -18.35
C VAL A 207 36.00 7.57 -18.88
N ASN A 208 36.17 7.74 -20.20
CA ASN A 208 37.50 7.91 -20.81
C ASN A 208 38.21 9.10 -20.14
N GLU A 209 39.37 8.82 -19.54
CA GLU A 209 40.50 9.74 -19.29
C GLU A 209 40.26 11.06 -18.53
N LYS A 210 39.11 11.30 -17.89
CA LYS A 210 38.86 12.52 -17.09
C LYS A 210 38.80 12.24 -15.59
N GLU A 211 39.56 13.00 -14.80
CA GLU A 211 39.54 12.94 -13.34
C GLU A 211 38.12 13.19 -12.80
N GLY A 212 37.60 12.22 -12.03
CA GLY A 212 36.27 12.28 -11.41
C GLY A 212 36.35 12.58 -9.92
N MET A 213 35.33 13.24 -9.37
CA MET A 213 35.22 13.48 -7.93
C MET A 213 33.81 13.16 -7.44
N ARG A 214 33.73 12.50 -6.28
CA ARG A 214 32.49 12.17 -5.60
C ARG A 214 32.33 13.00 -4.33
N SER A 215 31.23 13.73 -4.21
CA SER A 215 30.81 14.38 -2.97
C SER A 215 29.62 13.64 -2.35
N THR A 216 29.66 13.47 -1.03
CA THR A 216 28.59 12.83 -0.24
C THR A 216 28.16 13.76 0.89
N LEU A 217 26.88 14.11 0.93
CA LEU A 217 26.24 14.75 2.08
C LEU A 217 25.66 13.68 3.00
N HIS A 218 26.12 13.66 4.25
CA HIS A 218 25.63 12.79 5.30
C HIS A 218 24.77 13.61 6.28
N ILE A 219 23.49 13.24 6.36
CA ILE A 219 22.49 13.80 7.25
C ILE A 219 22.31 12.80 8.40
N ARG A 220 22.76 13.16 9.61
CA ARG A 220 22.68 12.28 10.77
C ARG A 220 21.31 12.34 11.43
N HIS A 221 20.78 11.20 11.90
CA HIS A 221 19.52 11.12 12.63
C HIS A 221 18.39 11.93 11.97
N ALA A 222 18.02 11.57 10.72
CA ALA A 222 17.04 12.31 9.94
C ALA A 222 15.69 12.44 10.67
N ARG A 223 15.03 13.59 10.54
CA ARG A 223 13.70 13.90 11.13
C ARG A 223 12.75 14.39 10.04
N GLY A 224 11.46 14.50 10.34
CA GLY A 224 10.48 15.05 9.38
C GLY A 224 10.89 16.40 8.79
N SER A 225 11.55 17.26 9.57
CA SER A 225 12.10 18.56 9.15
C SER A 225 13.27 18.49 8.17
N ASP A 226 13.86 17.31 7.94
CA ASP A 226 14.89 17.08 6.93
C ASP A 226 14.30 16.73 5.56
N THR A 227 12.98 16.55 5.46
CA THR A 227 12.26 16.43 4.19
C THR A 227 12.44 17.71 3.38
N ALA A 228 13.13 17.62 2.26
CA ALA A 228 13.55 18.77 1.46
C ALA A 228 14.12 18.34 0.10
N ASN A 229 14.32 19.33 -0.78
CA ASN A 229 15.10 19.19 -2.00
C ASN A 229 16.57 19.51 -1.69
N TYR A 230 17.44 18.51 -1.83
CA TYR A 230 18.88 18.66 -1.62
C TYR A 230 19.62 18.73 -2.94
N THR A 231 20.21 19.87 -3.27
CA THR A 231 20.91 20.08 -4.53
C THR A 231 22.42 20.01 -4.31
N CYS A 232 23.11 19.12 -5.01
CA CYS A 232 24.56 19.17 -5.13
C CYS A 232 24.93 20.01 -6.36
N ARG A 233 25.88 20.93 -6.19
CA ARG A 233 26.46 21.74 -7.26
C ARG A 233 27.97 21.48 -7.32
N ALA A 234 28.44 21.09 -8.50
CA ALA A 234 29.86 20.97 -8.81
C ALA A 234 30.29 22.20 -9.61
N GLU A 235 31.33 22.90 -9.18
CA GLU A 235 31.78 24.16 -9.77
C GLU A 235 33.29 24.14 -10.02
N ASN A 236 33.71 24.64 -11.17
CA ASN A 236 35.10 24.98 -11.48
C ASN A 236 35.16 26.37 -12.14
N GLU A 237 36.33 26.79 -12.60
CA GLU A 237 36.53 28.11 -13.22
C GLU A 237 35.72 28.33 -14.52
N HIS A 238 35.30 27.25 -15.18
CA HIS A 238 34.55 27.27 -16.44
C HIS A 238 33.03 27.23 -16.24
N GLY A 239 32.57 27.12 -14.99
CA GLY A 239 31.16 27.16 -14.63
C GLY A 239 30.76 26.05 -13.66
N TRP A 240 29.49 25.69 -13.69
CA TRP A 240 28.94 24.71 -12.76
C TRP A 240 27.85 23.84 -13.39
N ASP A 241 27.63 22.69 -12.76
CA ASP A 241 26.49 21.82 -13.00
C ASP A 241 25.88 21.38 -11.66
N GLU A 242 24.59 21.03 -11.65
CA GLU A 242 23.88 20.65 -10.43
C GLU A 242 22.90 19.49 -10.61
N LEU A 243 22.69 18.73 -9.53
CA LEU A 243 21.72 17.63 -9.42
C LEU A 243 20.95 17.75 -8.11
N THR A 244 19.63 17.65 -8.18
CA THR A 244 18.75 17.69 -7.00
C THR A 244 18.32 16.28 -6.59
N HIS A 245 18.34 16.00 -5.29
CA HIS A 245 17.78 14.82 -4.65
C HIS A 245 16.53 15.24 -3.87
N ILE A 246 15.43 14.50 -4.01
CA ILE A 246 14.22 14.78 -3.24
C ILE A 246 14.20 13.81 -2.06
N LEU A 247 14.33 14.30 -0.83
CA LEU A 247 14.32 13.46 0.37
C LEU A 247 12.98 13.65 1.08
N GLU A 248 12.27 12.54 1.32
CA GLU A 248 11.09 12.49 2.19
C GLU A 248 11.41 11.63 3.42
N VAL A 249 11.29 12.22 4.61
CA VAL A 249 11.52 11.54 5.87
C VAL A 249 10.19 11.23 6.54
N VAL A 250 9.83 9.95 6.57
CA VAL A 250 8.60 9.46 7.19
C VAL A 250 8.88 9.09 8.63
N GLU A 251 8.19 9.74 9.55
CA GLU A 251 8.15 9.30 10.94
C GLU A 251 7.44 7.95 11.01
N ARG A 252 8.14 6.94 11.53
CA ARG A 252 7.56 5.61 11.68
C ARG A 252 6.41 5.70 12.69
N GLN A 253 5.18 5.67 12.21
CA GLN A 253 4.02 5.43 13.08
C GLN A 253 4.21 4.04 13.67
N VAL A 254 4.40 3.95 14.99
CA VAL A 254 4.45 2.66 15.68
C VAL A 254 3.05 2.05 15.53
N PRO A 255 2.90 0.90 14.85
CA PRO A 255 1.58 0.32 14.65
C PRO A 255 0.94 0.10 16.02
N ARG A 256 -0.34 0.47 16.15
CA ARG A 256 -1.06 0.41 17.44
C ARG A 256 -1.73 -0.95 17.59
N ARG A 257 -1.73 -1.49 18.81
CA ARG A 257 -2.55 -2.66 19.16
C ARG A 257 -4.04 -2.34 18.96
N PRO A 258 -4.92 -3.32 18.71
CA PRO A 258 -6.34 -3.05 18.51
C PRO A 258 -6.97 -2.44 19.76
N GLU A 259 -7.95 -1.56 19.57
CA GLU A 259 -8.68 -0.93 20.67
C GLU A 259 -10.13 -1.40 20.69
N LEU A 260 -10.58 -1.95 21.82
CA LEU A 260 -11.99 -2.34 21.97
C LEU A 260 -12.82 -1.10 22.25
N HIS A 261 -13.88 -0.92 21.47
CA HIS A 261 -14.78 0.21 21.56
C HIS A 261 -15.36 0.36 22.98
N PRO A 262 -15.57 1.60 23.47
CA PRO A 262 -16.16 1.85 24.80
C PRO A 262 -17.50 1.14 25.02
N ASP A 263 -18.36 1.09 23.99
CA ASP A 263 -19.66 0.38 23.95
C ASP A 263 -19.53 -1.15 23.98
N PHE A 264 -18.70 -1.68 24.86
CA PHE A 264 -18.64 -3.10 25.18
C PHE A 264 -19.73 -3.44 26.22
N PRO A 265 -20.29 -4.66 26.25
CA PRO A 265 -21.27 -5.06 27.26
C PRO A 265 -20.78 -4.74 28.69
N PRO A 266 -21.65 -4.21 29.58
CA PRO A 266 -21.29 -3.96 30.98
C PRO A 266 -20.76 -5.22 31.66
N PHE A 267 -19.92 -5.05 32.68
CA PHE A 267 -19.28 -6.18 33.36
C PHE A 267 -20.28 -7.24 33.84
N HIS A 268 -21.49 -6.86 34.23
CA HIS A 268 -22.60 -7.79 34.39
C HIS A 268 -23.65 -7.56 33.31
N THR A 269 -23.87 -8.57 32.48
CA THR A 269 -24.92 -8.58 31.44
C THR A 269 -25.88 -9.72 31.74
N TRP A 270 -27.18 -9.50 31.57
CA TRP A 270 -28.23 -10.44 31.97
C TRP A 270 -29.07 -10.89 30.78
N VAL A 271 -29.52 -12.14 30.81
CA VAL A 271 -30.55 -12.68 29.93
C VAL A 271 -31.48 -13.57 30.74
N GLU A 272 -32.77 -13.57 30.41
CA GLU A 272 -33.70 -14.52 31.00
C GLU A 272 -33.46 -15.93 30.46
N ALA A 273 -33.61 -16.93 31.31
CA ALA A 273 -33.54 -18.32 30.86
C ALA A 273 -34.58 -18.59 29.76
N GLY A 274 -34.15 -19.29 28.71
CA GLY A 274 -34.96 -19.59 27.54
C GLY A 274 -34.96 -18.50 26.44
N GLN A 275 -34.48 -17.29 26.71
CA GLN A 275 -34.28 -16.26 25.69
C GLN A 275 -32.95 -16.45 24.93
N ALA A 276 -32.81 -15.81 23.77
CA ALA A 276 -31.57 -15.86 22.99
C ALA A 276 -30.51 -14.93 23.58
N GLY A 277 -29.36 -15.48 23.96
CA GLY A 277 -28.22 -14.74 24.51
C GLY A 277 -27.15 -14.44 23.44
N SER A 278 -26.66 -13.21 23.40
CA SER A 278 -25.53 -12.84 22.54
C SER A 278 -24.64 -11.77 23.17
N LEU A 279 -23.37 -11.74 22.74
CA LEU A 279 -22.40 -10.72 23.12
C LEU A 279 -21.82 -10.10 21.85
N SER A 280 -21.59 -8.79 21.88
CA SER A 280 -20.98 -8.06 20.77
C SER A 280 -19.68 -7.40 21.19
N CYS A 281 -18.74 -7.30 20.26
CA CYS A 281 -17.45 -6.69 20.44
C CYS A 281 -17.09 -5.91 19.18
N LYS A 282 -16.88 -4.60 19.34
CA LYS A 282 -16.41 -3.70 18.28
C LYS A 282 -14.96 -3.34 18.53
N VAL A 283 -14.14 -3.40 17.50
CA VAL A 283 -12.70 -3.20 17.57
C VAL A 283 -12.26 -2.17 16.53
N GLU A 284 -11.55 -1.15 16.98
CA GLU A 284 -10.84 -0.20 16.14
C GLU A 284 -9.41 -0.71 15.90
N SER A 285 -9.01 -0.81 14.64
CA SER A 285 -7.68 -1.28 14.27
C SER A 285 -7.33 -0.76 12.88
N GLU A 286 -6.11 -0.29 12.71
CA GLU A 286 -5.56 0.20 11.43
C GLU A 286 -5.47 -0.90 10.37
N PHE A 287 -5.26 -2.14 10.82
CA PHE A 287 -5.22 -3.34 9.98
C PHE A 287 -6.27 -4.35 10.46
N PRO A 288 -6.80 -5.23 9.58
CA PRO A 288 -7.74 -6.27 9.97
C PRO A 288 -7.23 -7.09 11.17
N PRO A 289 -7.89 -7.04 12.35
CA PRO A 289 -7.46 -7.78 13.53
C PRO A 289 -8.06 -9.20 13.52
N GLU A 290 -7.40 -10.12 14.20
CA GLU A 290 -8.04 -11.38 14.61
C GLU A 290 -8.84 -11.12 15.89
N ILE A 291 -10.11 -11.56 15.93
CA ILE A 291 -10.98 -11.41 17.09
C ILE A 291 -11.44 -12.79 17.55
N HIS A 292 -11.18 -13.11 18.82
CA HIS A 292 -11.54 -14.38 19.44
C HIS A 292 -12.39 -14.17 20.67
N TRP A 293 -13.35 -15.08 20.86
CA TRP A 293 -14.14 -15.17 22.09
C TRP A 293 -13.65 -16.31 22.96
N LEU A 294 -13.50 -16.04 24.26
CA LEU A 294 -13.04 -17.02 25.24
C LEU A 294 -14.08 -17.15 26.36
N LYS A 295 -14.42 -18.38 26.77
CA LYS A 295 -15.19 -18.64 28.00
C LYS A 295 -14.24 -19.13 29.09
N ARG A 296 -14.25 -18.48 30.25
CA ARG A 296 -13.48 -18.96 31.41
C ARG A 296 -14.08 -20.26 31.94
N LEU A 297 -13.23 -21.27 32.13
CA LEU A 297 -13.60 -22.58 32.67
C LEU A 297 -13.30 -22.73 34.16
N THR A 298 -12.32 -21.99 34.70
CA THR A 298 -12.03 -22.05 36.14
C THR A 298 -13.08 -21.26 36.93
N PRO A 299 -13.70 -21.86 37.96
CA PRO A 299 -14.64 -21.15 38.82
C PRO A 299 -13.99 -19.89 39.42
N SER A 300 -14.79 -18.85 39.62
CA SER A 300 -14.38 -17.74 40.49
C SER A 300 -14.22 -18.27 41.92
N PRO A 301 -13.30 -17.73 42.75
CA PRO A 301 -13.21 -18.15 44.14
C PRO A 301 -14.54 -17.88 44.83
N GLY A 302 -15.33 -18.92 45.10
CA GLY A 302 -16.67 -18.81 45.72
C GLY A 302 -17.79 -19.66 45.12
N SER A 303 -17.64 -20.28 43.95
CA SER A 303 -18.68 -21.17 43.37
C SER A 303 -18.21 -22.63 43.28
N SER A 304 -18.63 -23.46 44.24
CA SER A 304 -18.18 -24.85 44.43
C SER A 304 -18.76 -25.88 43.44
N LYS A 305 -19.41 -25.47 42.35
CA LYS A 305 -19.96 -26.41 41.36
C LYS A 305 -19.19 -26.33 40.05
N ILE A 306 -18.37 -27.36 39.79
CA ILE A 306 -17.87 -27.66 38.45
C ILE A 306 -19.03 -28.32 37.70
N ILE A 307 -19.70 -27.59 36.80
CA ILE A 307 -20.69 -28.18 35.89
C ILE A 307 -19.98 -28.41 34.56
N GLN A 308 -19.72 -29.68 34.22
CA GLN A 308 -19.25 -30.04 32.90
C GLN A 308 -20.40 -29.84 31.88
N PRO A 309 -20.14 -29.29 30.69
CA PRO A 309 -21.15 -29.23 29.63
C PRO A 309 -21.59 -30.64 29.22
N PRO A 310 -22.85 -30.84 28.81
CA PRO A 310 -23.28 -32.11 28.22
C PRO A 310 -22.47 -32.41 26.95
N THR A 311 -22.05 -33.67 26.81
CA THR A 311 -21.47 -34.21 25.58
C THR A 311 -22.48 -34.08 24.43
N PRO A 312 -22.15 -33.43 23.30
CA PRO A 312 -23.05 -33.36 22.15
C PRO A 312 -23.30 -34.76 21.58
N ASP A 313 -24.54 -35.01 21.18
CA ASP A 313 -24.92 -36.21 20.45
C ASP A 313 -24.22 -36.23 19.07
N GLU A 314 -23.59 -37.35 18.68
CA GLU A 314 -22.73 -37.45 17.49
C GLU A 314 -23.46 -37.12 16.18
N ALA A 315 -24.79 -37.10 16.19
CA ALA A 315 -25.63 -36.79 15.03
C ALA A 315 -25.84 -35.28 14.76
N GLU A 316 -25.49 -34.37 15.68
CA GLU A 316 -25.75 -32.92 15.52
C GLU A 316 -24.55 -32.12 14.96
N VAL A 317 -23.41 -32.78 14.74
CA VAL A 317 -22.15 -32.14 14.32
C VAL A 317 -22.02 -31.95 12.79
N GLU A 318 -22.90 -32.54 12.00
CA GLU A 318 -22.68 -32.67 10.54
C GLU A 318 -23.24 -31.52 9.66
N ASN A 319 -23.56 -30.34 10.19
CA ASN A 319 -24.05 -29.25 9.32
C ASN A 319 -23.44 -27.85 9.53
N ILE A 320 -22.31 -27.73 10.23
CA ILE A 320 -21.50 -26.50 10.22
C ILE A 320 -20.02 -26.87 10.02
N HIS A 321 -19.62 -26.95 8.75
CA HIS A 321 -18.25 -26.93 8.23
C HIS A 321 -17.19 -27.80 8.96
N SER A 322 -16.80 -28.84 8.25
CA SER A 322 -15.76 -29.83 8.50
C SER A 322 -14.30 -29.29 8.53
N GLN A 323 -14.05 -28.15 9.18
CA GLN A 323 -12.69 -27.62 9.40
C GLN A 323 -12.35 -27.23 10.85
N PHE A 324 -13.29 -27.31 11.81
CA PHE A 324 -12.99 -26.95 13.20
C PHE A 324 -12.97 -28.16 14.13
N ILE A 325 -11.79 -28.79 14.23
CA ILE A 325 -11.50 -29.80 15.24
C ILE A 325 -11.55 -29.17 16.65
N VAL A 326 -12.58 -29.56 17.41
CA VAL A 326 -12.59 -30.07 18.81
C VAL A 326 -11.59 -29.47 19.83
N ASN A 327 -12.14 -28.91 20.93
CA ASN A 327 -11.50 -28.68 22.25
C ASN A 327 -10.16 -27.90 22.32
N ARG A 328 -10.06 -26.71 21.73
CA ARG A 328 -8.96 -25.80 22.10
C ARG A 328 -9.27 -25.04 23.38
N THR A 329 -8.73 -25.54 24.49
CA THR A 329 -8.60 -24.76 25.72
C THR A 329 -7.22 -24.13 25.81
N ILE A 330 -7.13 -22.89 26.27
CA ILE A 330 -5.87 -22.20 26.56
C ILE A 330 -5.78 -21.92 28.05
N THR A 331 -4.58 -21.99 28.60
CA THR A 331 -4.32 -21.66 30.00
C THR A 331 -3.47 -20.41 30.05
N ILE A 332 -3.96 -19.36 30.70
CA ILE A 332 -3.26 -18.08 30.88
C ILE A 332 -3.07 -17.89 32.40
N GLY A 333 -1.82 -17.99 32.86
CA GLY A 333 -1.52 -18.10 34.29
C GLY A 333 -2.18 -19.35 34.89
N ASN A 334 -3.06 -19.16 35.88
CA ASN A 334 -3.80 -20.25 36.54
C ASN A 334 -5.25 -20.38 36.05
N ILE A 335 -5.62 -19.68 34.98
CA ILE A 335 -7.00 -19.63 34.48
C ILE A 335 -7.08 -20.38 33.14
N LYS A 336 -7.96 -21.37 33.10
CA LYS A 336 -8.26 -22.13 31.88
C LYS A 336 -9.43 -21.47 31.15
N TYR A 337 -9.27 -21.23 29.87
CA TYR A 337 -10.29 -20.69 28.96
C TYR A 337 -10.58 -21.70 27.85
N GLN A 338 -11.83 -21.74 27.41
CA GLN A 338 -12.25 -22.39 26.18
C GLN A 338 -12.30 -21.35 25.07
N ILE A 339 -11.65 -21.62 23.94
CA ILE A 339 -11.82 -20.80 22.74
C ILE A 339 -13.18 -21.17 22.13
N LEU A 340 -14.03 -20.16 21.92
CA LEU A 340 -15.34 -20.33 21.33
C LEU A 340 -15.27 -20.09 19.82
N PRO A 341 -16.08 -20.80 19.02
CA PRO A 341 -16.22 -20.51 17.61
C PRO A 341 -16.81 -19.11 17.44
N SER A 342 -16.12 -18.26 16.68
CA SER A 342 -16.55 -16.90 16.37
C SER A 342 -16.58 -16.70 14.87
N ALA A 343 -17.61 -16.02 14.37
CA ALA A 343 -17.67 -15.61 12.98
C ALA A 343 -16.51 -14.65 12.65
N LEU A 344 -16.06 -14.65 11.39
CA LEU A 344 -15.06 -13.69 10.90
C LEU A 344 -15.53 -12.25 11.20
N PRO A 345 -14.64 -11.38 11.68
CA PRO A 345 -14.96 -9.98 11.93
C PRO A 345 -15.49 -9.31 10.66
N LYS A 346 -16.59 -8.55 10.80
CA LYS A 346 -17.12 -7.75 9.70
C LYS A 346 -16.78 -6.28 9.94
N LEU A 347 -16.25 -5.61 8.94
CA LEU A 347 -16.05 -4.16 8.98
C LEU A 347 -17.42 -3.47 8.78
N ILE A 348 -17.93 -2.83 9.83
CA ILE A 348 -19.23 -2.14 9.84
C ILE A 348 -19.00 -0.78 10.49
N ASP A 349 -19.37 0.29 9.79
CA ASP A 349 -19.25 1.67 10.27
C ASP A 349 -17.85 2.04 10.80
N GLY A 350 -16.80 1.55 10.15
CA GLY A 350 -15.40 1.81 10.52
C GLY A 350 -14.82 0.91 11.62
N TYR A 351 -15.62 0.00 12.19
CA TYR A 351 -15.18 -0.92 13.24
C TYR A 351 -15.24 -2.38 12.79
N TYR A 352 -14.27 -3.19 13.24
CA TYR A 352 -14.34 -4.64 13.12
C TYR A 352 -15.28 -5.18 14.21
N SER A 353 -16.44 -5.65 13.80
CA SER A 353 -17.48 -6.15 14.71
C SER A 353 -17.49 -7.68 14.71
N SER A 354 -17.50 -8.27 15.91
CA SER A 354 -17.69 -9.70 16.15
C SER A 354 -18.86 -9.90 17.11
N ILE A 355 -19.77 -10.82 16.76
CA ILE A 355 -20.92 -11.19 17.58
C ILE A 355 -20.78 -12.67 17.94
N LEU A 356 -20.80 -12.95 19.24
CA LEU A 356 -20.89 -14.29 19.79
C LEU A 356 -22.35 -14.62 20.10
N LEU A 357 -22.91 -15.57 19.36
CA LEU A 357 -24.20 -16.15 19.69
C LEU A 357 -23.98 -17.27 20.72
N LEU A 358 -24.45 -17.07 21.95
CA LEU A 358 -24.23 -18.00 23.05
C LEU A 358 -25.18 -19.18 22.99
N SER A 359 -26.49 -18.89 22.98
CA SER A 359 -27.54 -19.89 22.87
C SER A 359 -28.81 -19.24 22.31
N LYS A 360 -29.59 -20.01 21.55
CA LYS A 360 -30.95 -19.60 21.14
C LYS A 360 -31.95 -19.66 22.31
N LYS A 361 -31.64 -20.49 23.31
CA LYS A 361 -32.40 -20.66 24.56
C LYS A 361 -31.41 -20.75 25.72
N SER A 362 -31.10 -19.61 26.31
CA SER A 362 -30.09 -19.50 27.37
C SER A 362 -30.43 -20.33 28.59
N GLN A 363 -29.44 -21.01 29.15
CA GLN A 363 -29.55 -21.84 30.35
C GLN A 363 -28.56 -21.37 31.42
N GLU A 364 -28.76 -21.78 32.68
CA GLU A 364 -27.87 -21.38 33.79
C GLU A 364 -26.39 -21.71 33.50
N VAL A 365 -26.12 -22.80 32.78
CA VAL A 365 -24.77 -23.23 32.35
C VAL A 365 -24.08 -22.28 31.36
N ASP A 366 -24.85 -21.41 30.70
CA ASP A 366 -24.31 -20.35 29.85
C ASP A 366 -23.77 -19.18 30.66
N SER A 367 -24.07 -19.12 31.97
CA SER A 367 -23.52 -18.08 32.84
C SER A 367 -22.00 -18.23 33.01
N GLY A 368 -21.29 -17.11 33.10
CA GLY A 368 -19.85 -17.11 33.35
C GLY A 368 -19.12 -15.92 32.75
N ILE A 369 -17.79 -15.96 32.85
CA ILE A 369 -16.92 -14.90 32.33
C ILE A 369 -16.57 -15.20 30.87
N TYR A 370 -16.92 -14.26 29.99
CA TYR A 370 -16.56 -14.25 28.59
C TYR A 370 -15.58 -13.11 28.31
N VAL A 371 -14.62 -13.36 27.43
CA VAL A 371 -13.59 -12.39 27.04
C VAL A 371 -13.62 -12.22 25.52
N CYS A 372 -13.69 -10.96 25.06
CA CYS A 372 -13.35 -10.62 23.69
C CYS A 372 -11.87 -10.24 23.64
N LEU A 373 -11.09 -10.98 22.86
CA LEU A 373 -9.66 -10.75 22.64
C LEU A 373 -9.47 -10.32 21.18
N ALA A 374 -8.84 -9.16 20.98
CA ALA A 374 -8.50 -8.64 19.67
C ALA A 374 -6.98 -8.52 19.52
N LEU A 375 -6.43 -8.96 18.40
CA LEU A 375 -4.98 -9.01 18.18
C LEU A 375 -4.58 -8.62 16.75
N ASN A 376 -3.42 -8.00 16.63
CA ASN A 376 -2.76 -7.65 15.37
C ASN A 376 -1.23 -7.76 15.53
N ASN A 377 -0.47 -7.42 14.50
CA ASN A 377 1.00 -7.51 14.51
C ASN A 377 1.68 -6.59 15.54
N ALA A 378 0.99 -5.58 16.08
CA ALA A 378 1.50 -4.69 17.12
C ALA A 378 1.20 -5.15 18.55
N GLY A 379 0.27 -6.10 18.72
CA GLY A 379 -0.09 -6.65 20.03
C GLY A 379 -1.57 -7.00 20.13
N PHE A 380 -2.06 -7.06 21.37
CA PHE A 380 -3.43 -7.45 21.66
C PHE A 380 -4.06 -6.57 22.72
N ASN A 381 -5.38 -6.57 22.77
CA ASN A 381 -6.19 -5.95 23.80
C ASN A 381 -7.43 -6.80 24.07
N TYR A 382 -8.04 -6.67 25.25
CA TYR A 382 -9.19 -7.49 25.61
C TYR A 382 -10.15 -6.77 26.57
N ARG A 383 -11.41 -7.20 26.57
CA ARG A 383 -12.41 -6.86 27.59
C ARG A 383 -13.18 -8.10 28.00
N GLN A 384 -13.67 -8.11 29.23
CA GLN A 384 -14.40 -9.23 29.80
C GLN A 384 -15.78 -8.82 30.30
N VAL A 385 -16.71 -9.76 30.26
CA VAL A 385 -18.09 -9.63 30.74
C VAL A 385 -18.48 -10.90 31.49
N TYR A 386 -19.15 -10.73 32.62
CA TYR A 386 -19.88 -11.78 33.32
C TYR A 386 -21.30 -11.84 32.77
N PHE A 387 -21.58 -12.87 32.00
CA PHE A 387 -22.90 -13.15 31.46
C PHE A 387 -23.70 -13.93 32.50
N ASN A 388 -24.88 -13.42 32.87
CA ASN A 388 -25.77 -14.03 33.84
C ASN A 388 -27.04 -14.52 33.15
N VAL A 389 -27.38 -15.79 33.34
CA VAL A 389 -28.70 -16.34 32.99
C VAL A 389 -29.47 -16.57 34.27
N THR A 390 -30.61 -15.90 34.42
CA THR A 390 -31.47 -16.01 35.61
C THR A 390 -32.90 -16.36 35.23
N ASN A 391 -33.56 -17.16 36.07
CA ASN A 391 -35.00 -17.43 36.01
C ASN A 391 -35.83 -16.33 36.70
N ASN A 392 -35.20 -15.50 37.53
CA ASN A 392 -35.85 -14.42 38.28
C ASN A 392 -35.08 -13.12 38.06
N TYR A 393 -35.75 -12.11 37.49
CA TYR A 393 -35.29 -10.73 37.63
C TYR A 393 -35.32 -10.37 39.12
N PRO A 394 -34.20 -9.94 39.74
CA PRO A 394 -34.34 -9.02 40.84
C PRO A 394 -34.90 -7.74 40.23
N HIS A 395 -36.21 -7.51 40.37
CA HIS A 395 -36.70 -6.15 40.34
C HIS A 395 -35.85 -5.35 41.33
N PRO A 396 -35.41 -4.13 41.01
CA PRO A 396 -34.75 -3.29 42.00
C PRO A 396 -35.76 -3.09 43.14
N THR A 397 -35.54 -3.81 44.24
CA THR A 397 -36.28 -3.61 45.47
C THR A 397 -35.91 -2.22 45.94
N THR A 398 -36.91 -1.34 46.01
CA THR A 398 -36.84 -0.07 46.73
C THR A 398 -36.68 -0.38 48.21
N ASP A 399 -35.49 -0.78 48.64
CA ASP A 399 -35.17 -0.97 50.04
C ASP A 399 -34.35 0.23 50.49
N GLU A 400 -35.04 1.21 51.09
CA GLU A 400 -34.53 2.51 51.53
C GLU A 400 -33.58 2.45 52.75
N ASN A 401 -32.90 1.33 53.00
CA ASN A 401 -32.02 1.19 54.17
C ASN A 401 -30.57 0.91 53.79
N TYR A 402 -29.92 1.93 53.22
CA TYR A 402 -28.48 2.15 53.38
C TYR A 402 -28.22 3.65 53.60
N PRO A 403 -27.61 4.07 54.72
CA PRO A 403 -27.38 5.47 54.98
C PRO A 403 -26.14 5.91 54.19
N GLY A 404 -26.34 6.66 53.11
CA GLY A 404 -25.19 7.17 52.36
C GLY A 404 -25.46 7.75 50.98
N ARG A 405 -26.49 8.59 50.79
CA ARG A 405 -26.43 9.66 49.76
C ARG A 405 -27.55 10.67 49.96
N ASN A 406 -27.16 11.95 50.07
CA ASN A 406 -28.07 13.09 50.05
C ASN A 406 -28.90 13.12 48.77
N PRO A 407 -30.22 13.32 48.84
CA PRO A 407 -31.07 13.57 47.68
C PRO A 407 -31.17 15.08 47.43
N SER A 408 -30.52 15.55 46.37
CA SER A 408 -30.87 16.84 45.77
C SER A 408 -30.75 16.71 44.25
N GLU A 409 -31.92 16.60 43.62
CA GLU A 409 -32.29 16.86 42.22
C GLU A 409 -33.17 15.74 41.66
N GLY A 410 -34.43 15.73 42.11
CA GLY A 410 -35.49 15.03 41.42
C GLY A 410 -35.99 15.88 40.25
N TRP A 411 -35.84 15.39 39.02
CA TRP A 411 -36.70 15.80 37.90
C TRP A 411 -37.53 14.59 37.47
N SER A 412 -38.84 14.78 37.51
CA SER A 412 -39.89 13.78 37.30
C SER A 412 -39.87 13.16 35.89
N ASP A 413 -39.69 11.83 35.82
CA ASP A 413 -39.90 10.99 34.64
C ASP A 413 -41.38 10.72 34.37
N LYS A 414 -42.12 11.76 33.95
CA LYS A 414 -43.44 11.59 33.31
C LYS A 414 -43.53 12.18 31.89
N ASN A 415 -42.48 12.86 31.43
CA ASN A 415 -42.49 13.55 30.13
C ASN A 415 -41.73 12.80 29.02
N HIS A 416 -40.93 11.76 29.33
CA HIS A 416 -40.16 11.03 28.29
C HIS A 416 -41.00 10.07 27.45
N ALA A 417 -42.05 9.45 28.01
CA ALA A 417 -42.92 8.55 27.23
C ALA A 417 -43.75 9.31 26.18
N THR A 418 -44.24 10.50 26.51
CA THR A 418 -45.00 11.37 25.59
C THR A 418 -44.09 12.02 24.55
N THR A 419 -42.88 12.45 24.92
CA THR A 419 -41.93 13.06 23.97
C THR A 419 -41.40 12.04 22.95
N THR A 420 -41.12 10.81 23.36
CA THR A 420 -40.66 9.74 22.45
C THR A 420 -41.76 9.31 21.48
N ALA A 421 -43.03 9.24 21.93
CA ALA A 421 -44.16 8.95 21.05
C ALA A 421 -44.41 10.07 20.02
N VAL A 422 -44.29 11.34 20.42
CA VAL A 422 -44.44 12.49 19.50
C VAL A 422 -43.30 12.52 18.47
N VAL A 423 -42.06 12.23 18.86
CA VAL A 423 -40.91 12.19 17.94
C VAL A 423 -41.07 11.06 16.92
N VAL A 424 -41.53 9.87 17.32
CA VAL A 424 -41.79 8.76 16.40
C VAL A 424 -42.91 9.11 15.40
N VAL A 425 -43.99 9.75 15.86
CA VAL A 425 -45.09 10.18 14.96
C VAL A 425 -44.61 11.25 13.97
N VAL A 426 -43.80 12.23 14.41
CA VAL A 426 -43.26 13.28 13.53
C VAL A 426 -42.28 12.71 12.50
N VAL A 427 -41.41 11.77 12.90
CA VAL A 427 -40.47 11.12 11.97
C VAL A 427 -41.20 10.25 10.94
N VAL A 428 -42.20 9.48 11.37
CA VAL A 428 -43.00 8.63 10.47
C VAL A 428 -43.83 9.51 9.51
N CYS A 429 -44.43 10.59 9.99
CA CYS A 429 -45.17 11.54 9.13
C CYS A 429 -44.23 12.28 8.15
N GLY A 430 -43.02 12.65 8.59
CA GLY A 430 -42.00 13.27 7.75
C GLY A 430 -41.49 12.35 6.65
N LEU A 431 -41.25 11.07 6.97
CA LEU A 431 -40.88 10.05 5.98
C LEU A 431 -42.01 9.80 4.97
N PHE A 432 -43.27 9.78 5.43
CA PHE A 432 -44.42 9.64 4.54
C PHE A 432 -44.57 10.85 3.60
N ALA A 433 -44.39 12.07 4.10
CA ALA A 433 -44.42 13.29 3.31
C ALA A 433 -43.28 13.34 2.26
N MET A 434 -42.09 12.85 2.61
CA MET A 434 -40.96 12.70 1.68
C MET A 434 -41.28 11.71 0.55
N VAL A 435 -41.87 10.56 0.87
CA VAL A 435 -42.29 9.56 -0.14
C VAL A 435 -43.36 10.14 -1.06
N VAL A 436 -44.37 10.81 -0.52
CA VAL A 436 -45.42 11.48 -1.31
C VAL A 436 -44.81 12.57 -2.20
N SER A 437 -43.87 13.37 -1.69
CA SER A 437 -43.17 14.41 -2.47
C SER A 437 -42.33 13.81 -3.60
N CYS A 438 -41.65 12.69 -3.37
CA CYS A 438 -40.93 11.95 -4.40
C CYS A 438 -41.87 11.39 -5.47
N PHE A 439 -43.05 10.88 -5.09
CA PHE A 439 -44.06 10.44 -6.05
C PHE A 439 -44.64 11.59 -6.87
N VAL A 440 -44.94 12.73 -6.23
CA VAL A 440 -45.42 13.94 -6.92
C VAL A 440 -44.35 14.48 -7.87
N TRP A 441 -43.09 14.52 -7.45
CA TRP A 441 -41.97 14.94 -8.29
C TRP A 441 -41.76 14.01 -9.49
N LYS A 442 -41.85 12.68 -9.28
CA LYS A 442 -41.77 11.68 -10.35
C LYS A 442 -42.93 11.83 -11.35
N ARG A 443 -44.15 12.11 -10.85
CA ARG A 443 -45.32 12.37 -11.70
C ARG A 443 -45.16 13.67 -12.51
N ARG A 444 -44.62 14.73 -11.91
CA ARG A 444 -44.33 16.02 -12.57
C ARG A 444 -43.24 15.90 -13.63
N LYS A 445 -42.18 15.10 -13.37
CA LYS A 445 -41.09 14.82 -14.32
C LYS A 445 -41.59 14.02 -15.54
N ASN A 446 -42.49 13.07 -15.33
CA ASN A 446 -43.12 12.34 -16.43
C ASN A 446 -44.02 13.27 -17.27
N HIS A 447 -44.78 14.16 -16.62
CA HIS A 447 -45.63 15.14 -17.31
C HIS A 447 -44.84 16.22 -18.09
N LEU A 448 -43.58 16.48 -17.73
CA LEU A 448 -42.66 17.38 -18.43
C LEU A 448 -41.96 16.71 -19.62
N LYS A 449 -41.73 15.39 -19.57
CA LYS A 449 -41.20 14.62 -20.71
C LYS A 449 -42.21 14.51 -21.86
N ASP A 450 -43.50 14.46 -21.55
CA ASP A 450 -44.55 14.39 -22.58
C ASP A 450 -44.76 15.72 -23.33
N LYS A 451 -44.29 16.85 -22.77
CA LYS A 451 -44.36 18.17 -23.44
C LYS A 451 -43.14 18.50 -24.32
N SER A 452 -42.05 17.74 -24.25
CA SER A 452 -40.82 18.01 -25.03
C SER A 452 -40.73 17.22 -26.35
N LEU A 453 -41.77 16.48 -26.76
CA LEU A 453 -41.77 15.67 -27.99
C LEU A 453 -42.53 16.31 -29.17
N SER A 454 -42.82 17.61 -29.13
CA SER A 454 -43.57 18.31 -30.18
C SER A 454 -42.97 19.70 -30.46
N ALA A 455 -41.83 19.76 -31.15
CA ALA A 455 -41.45 20.90 -31.98
C ALA A 455 -40.31 20.51 -32.94
N SER A 456 -40.63 20.49 -34.23
CA SER A 456 -39.72 20.33 -35.37
C SER A 456 -38.86 21.57 -35.61
N ALA A 457 -37.63 21.36 -36.08
CA ALA A 457 -36.66 22.37 -36.51
C ALA A 457 -37.16 23.28 -37.66
N PRO A 458 -36.46 24.41 -37.92
CA PRO A 458 -35.55 24.39 -39.07
C PRO A 458 -34.18 25.07 -38.87
N SER A 459 -33.28 24.68 -39.76
CA SER A 459 -31.89 25.05 -40.03
C SER A 459 -31.65 26.52 -40.39
N PHE A 460 -30.48 27.09 -40.01
CA PHE A 460 -29.67 28.01 -40.83
C PHE A 460 -28.27 28.22 -40.20
N CYS A 461 -27.20 28.01 -40.99
CA CYS A 461 -25.85 28.59 -40.82
C CYS A 461 -25.82 29.99 -41.51
N PRO A 462 -24.89 30.95 -41.24
CA PRO A 462 -23.43 30.75 -41.23
C PRO A 462 -22.51 31.68 -40.38
N SER A 463 -21.21 31.34 -40.41
CA SER A 463 -19.97 32.16 -40.38
C SER A 463 -19.41 32.80 -39.09
N VAL A 464 -18.07 32.68 -39.01
CA VAL A 464 -17.05 33.11 -38.01
C VAL A 464 -16.92 34.66 -37.92
N PRO A 465 -16.35 35.25 -36.86
CA PRO A 465 -14.89 35.55 -36.88
C PRO A 465 -14.13 35.50 -35.51
N GLU A 466 -12.83 35.22 -35.66
CA GLU A 466 -11.62 35.77 -34.99
C GLU A 466 -11.31 35.68 -33.48
N ALA A 467 -10.00 35.56 -33.25
CA ALA A 467 -9.28 35.26 -32.03
C ALA A 467 -9.19 36.44 -31.04
N ILE A 468 -9.17 36.11 -29.75
CA ILE A 468 -8.87 37.04 -28.66
C ILE A 468 -7.53 36.66 -28.01
N ILE A 469 -6.59 37.59 -28.07
CA ILE A 469 -5.30 37.60 -27.38
C ILE A 469 -5.54 37.82 -25.88
N ILE A 470 -4.99 36.96 -25.02
CA ILE A 470 -5.01 37.15 -23.56
C ILE A 470 -3.65 37.70 -23.12
N GLN A 471 -3.65 38.92 -22.57
CA GLN A 471 -2.48 39.53 -21.92
C GLN A 471 -2.25 38.93 -20.52
N GLN A 472 -0.98 38.76 -20.13
CA GLN A 472 -0.54 38.37 -18.79
C GLN A 472 -0.66 39.53 -17.79
N PRO A 473 -1.00 39.29 -16.51
CA PRO A 473 -0.96 40.31 -15.47
C PRO A 473 0.45 40.46 -14.85
N THR A 474 0.83 41.71 -14.61
CA THR A 474 2.07 42.15 -13.94
C THR A 474 2.13 41.80 -12.45
N PRO A 475 3.33 41.63 -11.86
CA PRO A 475 3.52 41.19 -10.47
C PRO A 475 3.29 42.31 -9.45
N VAL A 476 2.60 41.98 -8.35
CA VAL A 476 2.43 42.83 -7.17
C VAL A 476 3.51 42.47 -6.14
N THR A 477 4.29 43.46 -5.70
CA THR A 477 5.32 43.35 -4.67
C THR A 477 4.67 43.28 -3.27
N PRO A 478 5.05 42.34 -2.37
CA PRO A 478 4.53 42.30 -1.02
C PRO A 478 5.36 43.17 -0.06
N THR A 479 4.69 44.06 0.65
CA THR A 479 5.19 44.82 1.80
C THR A 479 5.18 43.97 3.08
N LEU A 480 6.28 43.99 3.84
CA LEU A 480 6.43 43.37 5.16
C LEU A 480 5.54 44.06 6.22
N PRO A 481 4.93 43.33 7.17
CA PRO A 481 4.34 43.91 8.35
C PRO A 481 5.36 43.98 9.51
N ASP A 482 5.48 45.20 10.04
CA ASP A 482 6.16 45.58 11.28
C ASP A 482 5.41 44.99 12.48
N TYR A 483 6.10 44.17 13.29
CA TYR A 483 5.63 43.70 14.58
C TYR A 483 6.55 44.24 15.66
N SER A 484 6.32 45.49 16.02
CA SER A 484 6.78 46.06 17.27
C SER A 484 5.58 46.44 18.14
N VAL A 485 5.67 46.02 19.42
CA VAL A 485 4.88 46.48 20.58
C VAL A 485 3.54 45.77 20.86
N PHE A 486 3.56 44.85 21.83
CA PHE A 486 2.77 44.79 23.09
C PHE A 486 2.99 43.38 23.69
N ARG A 487 4.08 43.17 24.44
CA ARG A 487 4.26 43.28 25.90
C ARG A 487 3.74 42.06 26.68
#